data_AF-A0A952JK35-F1
#
_entry.id   AF-A0A952JK35-F1
#
_cell.length_a   1.000
_cell.length_b   1.000
_cell.length_c   1.000
_cell.angle_alpha   90.00
_cell.angle_beta   90.00
_cell.angle_gamma   90.00
#
_symmetry.space_group_name_H-M   'P 1'
#
loop_
_entity.id
_entity.type
_entity.pdbx_description
1 polymer ?
#
loop_
_entity_poly.entity_id
_entity_poly.type
_entity_poly.pdbx_seq_one_letter_code
_entity_poly.pdbx_strand_id
1 'polypeptide(L)'
;MSLNVKFGVSTWLWTSPFTTETIELFPKIKSMGFDVVEIPVEYPEKINAKKIKAALDQHGLEAIVCGAFGPTRDLTHDDPAVHETCFQYITQCLDFCNEWGAKFLAGPMYSAVGKARMVSPEQRKKEWDRAVTNIHKVSKLAHERNLEIALEPLNRFESDMINTAEDVLRLVNDVNHPAAKIMLDGFHMAIEERNIELAITSVGGRLIHLQVAENYRGTPGTGQTPWNSFKQGLNNVNYKGVISIESFTPEVKELAGAVCIWKNLAPSQDGFAQDGLHFLRKLLND
;
A
#
# COMPACT_ATOMS: atom_id res chain seq x y z
N MET A 1 20.60 2.49 16.51
CA MET A 1 19.55 3.30 17.18
C MET A 1 18.24 2.69 16.76
N SER A 2 17.31 2.45 17.70
CA SER A 2 16.00 1.89 17.36
C SER A 2 15.21 2.89 16.51
N LEU A 3 14.51 2.39 15.49
CA LEU A 3 13.64 3.21 14.65
C LEU A 3 12.34 3.52 15.41
N ASN A 4 11.90 4.77 15.38
CA ASN A 4 10.61 5.16 15.93
C ASN A 4 9.52 4.96 14.88
N VAL A 5 9.09 3.71 14.70
CA VAL A 5 8.07 3.30 13.74
C VAL A 5 6.84 2.73 14.45
N LYS A 6 5.71 2.72 13.74
CA LYS A 6 4.50 2.00 14.17
C LYS A 6 4.31 0.74 13.34
N PHE A 7 3.67 -0.26 13.92
CA PHE A 7 3.37 -1.50 13.22
C PHE A 7 1.90 -1.55 12.81
N GLY A 8 1.69 -1.79 11.51
CA GLY A 8 0.38 -1.96 10.91
C GLY A 8 0.13 -3.38 10.41
N VAL A 9 -1.13 -3.66 10.09
CA VAL A 9 -1.53 -4.87 9.37
C VAL A 9 -2.71 -4.57 8.47
N SER A 10 -2.66 -5.08 7.24
CA SER A 10 -3.75 -4.99 6.27
C SER A 10 -4.84 -6.00 6.60
N THR A 11 -6.10 -5.57 6.51
CA THR A 11 -7.24 -6.47 6.74
C THR A 11 -7.39 -7.55 5.66
N TRP A 12 -6.75 -7.38 4.49
CA TRP A 12 -6.67 -8.41 3.44
C TRP A 12 -6.08 -9.73 3.92
N LEU A 13 -5.30 -9.71 5.00
CA LEU A 13 -4.78 -10.92 5.64
C LEU A 13 -5.92 -11.85 6.08
N TRP A 14 -7.07 -11.29 6.46
CA TRP A 14 -8.22 -12.06 6.95
C TRP A 14 -9.41 -12.05 6.00
N THR A 15 -9.66 -10.96 5.29
CA THR A 15 -10.91 -10.83 4.51
C THR A 15 -10.80 -9.83 3.36
N SER A 16 -11.63 -10.05 2.34
CA SER A 16 -11.93 -9.10 1.28
C SER A 16 -13.36 -9.38 0.77
N PRO A 17 -14.15 -8.34 0.43
CA PRO A 17 -13.81 -6.93 0.58
C PRO A 17 -13.88 -6.44 2.02
N PHE A 18 -13.22 -5.31 2.31
CA PHE A 18 -13.48 -4.61 3.57
C PHE A 18 -14.90 -4.02 3.56
N THR A 19 -15.63 -4.23 4.65
CA THR A 19 -16.97 -3.68 4.85
C THR A 19 -17.08 -3.09 6.25
N THR A 20 -18.20 -2.43 6.54
CA THR A 20 -18.49 -1.93 7.90
C THR A 20 -18.34 -3.00 8.97
N GLU A 21 -18.65 -4.25 8.64
CA GLU A 21 -18.70 -5.35 9.61
C GLU A 21 -17.30 -5.90 9.93
N THR A 22 -16.32 -5.60 9.08
CA THR A 22 -14.91 -5.97 9.27
C THR A 22 -14.28 -5.31 10.51
N ILE A 23 -14.96 -4.34 11.16
CA ILE A 23 -14.55 -3.81 12.47
C ILE A 23 -14.43 -4.90 13.54
N GLU A 24 -15.05 -6.08 13.35
CA GLU A 24 -14.86 -7.24 14.23
C GLU A 24 -13.39 -7.69 14.36
N LEU A 25 -12.54 -7.34 13.39
CA LEU A 25 -11.10 -7.64 13.44
C LEU A 25 -10.34 -6.68 14.37
N PHE A 26 -10.86 -5.49 14.67
CA PHE A 26 -10.12 -4.46 15.40
C PHE A 26 -9.72 -4.87 16.83
N PRO A 27 -10.62 -5.47 17.65
CA PRO A 27 -10.24 -5.96 18.98
C PRO A 27 -9.06 -6.94 18.92
N LYS A 28 -9.09 -7.89 17.97
CA LYS A 28 -8.02 -8.89 17.86
C LYS A 28 -6.72 -8.27 17.35
N ILE A 29 -6.78 -7.40 16.33
CA ILE A 29 -5.59 -6.70 15.81
C ILE A 29 -4.93 -5.90 16.92
N LYS A 30 -5.72 -5.18 17.74
CA LYS A 30 -5.19 -4.44 18.89
C LYS A 30 -4.56 -5.38 19.92
N SER A 31 -5.23 -6.49 20.25
CA SER A 31 -4.73 -7.46 21.24
C SER A 31 -3.42 -8.14 20.83
N MET A 32 -3.18 -8.33 19.52
CA MET A 32 -1.91 -8.82 18.97
C MET A 32 -0.78 -7.79 19.16
N GLY A 33 -1.14 -6.52 19.31
CA GLY A 33 -0.23 -5.43 19.61
C GLY A 33 0.05 -4.51 18.42
N PHE A 34 -0.72 -4.54 17.35
CA PHE A 34 -0.60 -3.56 16.27
C PHE A 34 -1.07 -2.17 16.73
N ASP A 35 -0.47 -1.15 16.12
CA ASP A 35 -0.78 0.26 16.36
C ASP A 35 -1.75 0.81 15.30
N VAL A 36 -1.67 0.23 14.08
CA VAL A 36 -2.35 0.72 12.88
C VAL A 36 -3.11 -0.42 12.21
N VAL A 37 -4.31 -0.14 11.70
CA VAL A 37 -5.00 -0.99 10.73
C VAL A 37 -4.86 -0.35 9.36
N GLU A 38 -4.36 -1.10 8.41
CA GLU A 38 -4.43 -0.70 7.01
C GLU A 38 -5.71 -1.26 6.42
N ILE A 39 -6.55 -0.35 5.92
CA ILE A 39 -7.90 -0.63 5.44
C ILE A 39 -7.90 -0.49 3.93
N PRO A 40 -7.95 -1.61 3.20
CA PRO A 40 -8.16 -1.59 1.77
C PRO A 40 -9.59 -1.22 1.44
N VAL A 41 -9.79 -0.34 0.46
CA VAL A 41 -11.12 0.16 0.09
C VAL A 41 -11.49 -0.33 -1.30
N GLU A 42 -12.01 -1.55 -1.42
CA GLU A 42 -12.46 -2.06 -2.72
C GLU A 42 -13.75 -1.38 -3.17
N TYR A 43 -14.69 -1.21 -2.24
CA TYR A 43 -16.06 -0.75 -2.47
C TYR A 43 -16.47 0.30 -1.42
N PRO A 44 -16.24 1.60 -1.66
CA PRO A 44 -16.56 2.66 -0.71
C PRO A 44 -18.01 2.63 -0.20
N GLU A 45 -18.96 2.23 -1.05
CA GLU A 45 -20.37 2.15 -0.73
C GLU A 45 -20.73 1.09 0.33
N LYS A 46 -19.83 0.14 0.62
CA LYS A 46 -20.02 -0.88 1.68
C LYS A 46 -19.52 -0.41 3.05
N ILE A 47 -18.99 0.80 3.14
CA ILE A 47 -18.29 1.31 4.31
C ILE A 47 -19.05 2.48 4.93
N ASN A 48 -19.45 2.31 6.19
CA ASN A 48 -19.96 3.40 7.01
C ASN A 48 -18.80 4.07 7.76
N ALA A 49 -18.29 5.17 7.19
CA ALA A 49 -17.08 5.85 7.68
C ALA A 49 -17.12 6.19 9.19
N LYS A 50 -18.29 6.64 9.69
CA LYS A 50 -18.46 7.01 11.11
C LYS A 50 -18.39 5.82 12.05
N LYS A 51 -18.96 4.67 11.64
CA LYS A 51 -18.86 3.43 12.43
C LYS A 51 -17.41 2.94 12.48
N ILE A 52 -16.69 2.99 11.35
CA ILE A 52 -15.26 2.66 11.32
C ILE A 52 -14.49 3.59 12.27
N LYS A 53 -14.71 4.91 12.20
CA LYS A 53 -14.06 5.88 13.10
C LYS A 53 -14.30 5.57 14.58
N ALA A 54 -15.55 5.31 14.96
CA ALA A 54 -15.89 4.97 16.34
C ALA A 54 -15.17 3.69 16.81
N ALA A 55 -15.06 2.67 15.95
CA ALA A 55 -14.36 1.43 16.26
C ALA A 55 -12.84 1.63 16.38
N LEU A 56 -12.23 2.45 15.50
CA LEU A 56 -10.82 2.83 15.58
C LEU A 56 -10.52 3.51 16.93
N ASP A 57 -11.34 4.49 17.31
CA ASP A 57 -11.19 5.22 18.58
C ASP A 57 -11.37 4.30 19.80
N GLN A 58 -12.40 3.45 19.77
CA GLN A 58 -12.70 2.49 20.84
C GLN A 58 -11.52 1.55 21.12
N HIS A 59 -10.77 1.17 20.08
CA HIS A 59 -9.65 0.24 20.21
C HIS A 59 -8.28 0.91 20.21
N GLY A 60 -8.22 2.25 20.10
CA GLY A 60 -6.97 3.00 20.04
C GLY A 60 -6.08 2.53 18.89
N LEU A 61 -6.68 2.36 17.71
CA LEU A 61 -6.00 2.02 16.46
C LEU A 61 -6.00 3.23 15.53
N GLU A 62 -4.86 3.47 14.89
CA GLU A 62 -4.77 4.40 13.77
C GLU A 62 -5.13 3.70 12.46
N ALA A 63 -5.45 4.48 11.43
CA ALA A 63 -5.79 3.94 10.12
C ALA A 63 -4.84 4.42 9.03
N ILE A 64 -4.58 3.52 8.06
CA ILE A 64 -4.10 3.86 6.73
C ILE A 64 -5.18 3.42 5.74
N VAL A 65 -5.47 4.25 4.74
CA VAL A 65 -6.39 3.89 3.66
C VAL A 65 -5.56 3.40 2.47
N CYS A 66 -5.81 2.16 2.03
CA CYS A 66 -5.20 1.58 0.84
C CYS A 66 -6.24 1.52 -0.28
N GLY A 67 -5.93 2.13 -1.42
CA GLY A 67 -6.80 2.13 -2.59
C GLY A 67 -6.62 0.88 -3.43
N ALA A 68 -7.73 0.26 -3.86
CA ALA A 68 -7.74 -0.88 -4.77
C ALA A 68 -8.01 -0.40 -6.21
N PHE A 69 -7.01 -0.52 -7.07
CA PHE A 69 -7.06 -0.04 -8.46
C PHE A 69 -7.26 -1.19 -9.45
N GLY A 70 -8.46 -1.79 -9.45
CA GLY A 70 -8.82 -2.85 -10.39
C GLY A 70 -8.96 -2.38 -11.85
N PRO A 71 -9.41 -3.24 -12.78
CA PRO A 71 -9.44 -2.95 -14.22
C PRO A 71 -10.26 -1.73 -14.65
N THR A 72 -11.20 -1.28 -13.82
CA THR A 72 -12.05 -0.11 -14.07
C THR A 72 -11.47 1.20 -13.51
N ARG A 73 -10.31 1.15 -12.85
CA ARG A 73 -9.66 2.28 -12.18
C ARG A 73 -8.25 2.47 -12.75
N ASP A 74 -8.18 2.99 -13.98
CA ASP A 74 -6.94 3.24 -14.70
C ASP A 74 -6.80 4.71 -15.13
N LEU A 75 -5.92 5.48 -14.48
CA LEU A 75 -5.61 6.88 -14.83
C LEU A 75 -4.79 7.03 -16.12
N THR A 76 -4.32 5.95 -16.73
CA THR A 76 -3.61 5.95 -18.02
C THR A 76 -4.50 5.59 -19.21
N HIS A 77 -5.75 5.17 -18.96
CA HIS A 77 -6.69 4.72 -19.98
C HIS A 77 -6.92 5.77 -21.07
N ASP A 78 -7.23 5.36 -22.31
CA ASP A 78 -7.49 6.29 -23.42
C ASP A 78 -8.78 7.09 -23.25
N ASP A 79 -9.79 6.47 -22.63
CA ASP A 79 -11.10 7.07 -22.34
C ASP A 79 -11.07 7.96 -21.07
N PRO A 80 -11.31 9.27 -21.19
CA PRO A 80 -11.39 10.18 -20.04
C PRO A 80 -12.49 9.82 -19.02
N ALA A 81 -13.56 9.11 -19.42
CA ALA A 81 -14.61 8.70 -18.49
C ALA A 81 -14.09 7.72 -17.42
N VAL A 82 -13.07 6.93 -17.75
CA VAL A 82 -12.38 6.06 -16.79
C VAL A 82 -11.59 6.89 -15.78
N HIS A 83 -11.02 8.02 -16.20
CA HIS A 83 -10.30 8.92 -15.29
C HIS A 83 -11.25 9.56 -14.28
N GLU A 84 -12.44 9.99 -14.73
CA GLU A 84 -13.48 10.52 -13.84
C GLU A 84 -13.92 9.49 -12.79
N THR A 85 -14.04 8.22 -13.19
CA THR A 85 -14.32 7.11 -12.25
C THR A 85 -13.22 6.99 -11.19
N CYS A 86 -11.94 7.11 -11.60
CA CYS A 86 -10.81 7.12 -10.67
C CYS A 86 -10.85 8.32 -9.73
N PHE A 87 -11.11 9.54 -10.23
CA PHE A 87 -11.15 10.74 -9.40
C PHE A 87 -12.29 10.68 -8.37
N GLN A 88 -13.46 10.17 -8.75
CA GLN A 88 -14.57 9.97 -7.82
C GLN A 88 -14.21 8.98 -6.71
N TYR A 89 -13.65 7.82 -7.09
CA TYR A 89 -13.20 6.80 -6.16
C TYR A 89 -12.11 7.32 -5.19
N ILE A 90 -11.08 7.99 -5.73
CA ILE A 90 -10.00 8.57 -4.94
C ILE A 90 -10.54 9.66 -4.01
N THR A 91 -11.50 10.48 -4.45
CA THR A 91 -12.15 11.48 -3.60
C THR A 91 -12.79 10.82 -2.38
N GLN A 92 -13.55 9.74 -2.57
CA GLN A 92 -14.18 9.00 -1.47
C GLN A 92 -13.13 8.42 -0.51
N CYS A 93 -12.02 7.90 -1.03
CA CYS A 93 -10.93 7.39 -0.21
C CYS A 93 -10.22 8.50 0.60
N LEU A 94 -10.03 9.68 0.02
CA LEU A 94 -9.50 10.85 0.73
C LEU A 94 -10.47 11.35 1.80
N ASP A 95 -11.77 11.29 1.55
CA ASP A 95 -12.79 11.63 2.55
C ASP A 95 -12.76 10.63 3.72
N PHE A 96 -12.54 9.34 3.46
CA PHE A 96 -12.25 8.36 4.51
C PHE A 96 -10.95 8.65 5.27
N CYS A 97 -9.89 9.09 4.58
CA CYS A 97 -8.65 9.49 5.26
C CYS A 97 -8.92 10.58 6.31
N ASN A 98 -9.67 11.62 5.93
CA ASN A 98 -10.05 12.69 6.85
C ASN A 98 -10.91 12.20 8.02
N GLU A 99 -11.93 11.39 7.74
CA GLU A 99 -12.82 10.84 8.78
C GLU A 99 -12.04 9.96 9.77
N TRP A 100 -11.09 9.15 9.27
CA TRP A 100 -10.33 8.19 10.08
C TRP A 100 -9.03 8.75 10.67
N GLY A 101 -8.72 10.02 10.36
CA GLY A 101 -7.49 10.67 10.83
C GLY A 101 -6.22 10.21 10.12
N ALA A 102 -6.32 9.43 9.04
CA ALA A 102 -5.20 9.05 8.19
C ALA A 102 -4.63 10.29 7.49
N LYS A 103 -3.31 10.29 7.23
CA LYS A 103 -2.60 11.45 6.64
C LYS A 103 -2.43 11.36 5.14
N PHE A 104 -2.63 10.18 4.57
CA PHE A 104 -2.46 9.93 3.17
C PHE A 104 -3.32 8.77 2.71
N LEU A 105 -3.58 8.75 1.40
CA LEU A 105 -4.07 7.58 0.68
C LEU A 105 -2.87 6.82 0.11
N ALA A 106 -2.85 5.50 0.24
CA ALA A 106 -1.81 4.62 -0.27
C ALA A 106 -2.31 3.79 -1.49
N GLY A 107 -1.39 3.40 -2.37
CA GLY A 107 -1.63 2.40 -3.42
C GLY A 107 -1.16 2.81 -4.81
N PRO A 108 -1.35 1.94 -5.82
CA PRO A 108 -0.83 2.11 -7.18
C PRO A 108 -1.74 3.00 -8.04
N MET A 109 -1.99 4.25 -7.59
CA MET A 109 -3.05 5.11 -8.14
C MET A 109 -2.89 5.48 -9.61
N TYR A 110 -1.71 5.27 -10.20
CA TYR A 110 -1.38 5.70 -11.55
C TYR A 110 -2.02 4.83 -12.64
N SER A 111 -2.33 3.56 -12.38
CA SER A 111 -2.81 2.59 -13.38
C SER A 111 -3.61 1.47 -12.72
N ALA A 112 -4.42 0.76 -13.50
CA ALA A 112 -5.00 -0.50 -13.04
C ALA A 112 -3.92 -1.56 -12.75
N VAL A 113 -4.12 -2.28 -11.65
CA VAL A 113 -3.38 -3.48 -11.24
C VAL A 113 -3.70 -4.63 -12.21
N GLY A 114 -2.67 -5.40 -12.56
CA GLY A 114 -2.75 -6.54 -13.49
C GLY A 114 -2.49 -6.15 -14.95
N LYS A 115 -2.15 -4.90 -15.24
CA LYS A 115 -1.67 -4.49 -16.57
C LYS A 115 -0.24 -4.99 -16.77
N ALA A 116 -0.10 -6.18 -17.36
CA ALA A 116 1.18 -6.80 -17.73
C ALA A 116 1.24 -7.02 -19.24
N ARG A 117 1.67 -5.98 -19.98
CA ARG A 117 1.66 -5.99 -21.46
C ARG A 117 3.00 -5.52 -22.01
N MET A 118 3.29 -5.93 -23.24
CA MET A 118 4.37 -5.35 -24.03
C MET A 118 3.76 -4.33 -25.02
N VAL A 119 3.88 -3.05 -24.72
CA VAL A 119 3.38 -1.95 -25.56
C VAL A 119 4.53 -1.24 -26.29
N SER A 120 4.22 -0.48 -27.33
CA SER A 120 5.26 0.30 -28.05
C SER A 120 5.83 1.42 -27.18
N PRO A 121 7.06 1.90 -27.45
CA PRO A 121 7.63 3.06 -26.75
C PRO A 121 6.74 4.30 -26.80
N GLU A 122 6.05 4.55 -27.92
CA GLU A 122 5.13 5.67 -28.09
C GLU A 122 3.90 5.52 -27.20
N GLN A 123 3.34 4.31 -27.09
CA GLN A 123 2.22 4.05 -26.21
C GLN A 123 2.63 4.19 -24.74
N ARG A 124 3.80 3.63 -24.35
CA ARG A 124 4.34 3.78 -23.00
C ARG A 124 4.53 5.25 -22.62
N LYS A 125 5.03 6.06 -23.55
CA LYS A 125 5.17 7.52 -23.35
C LYS A 125 3.81 8.20 -23.15
N LYS A 126 2.80 7.87 -23.97
CA LYS A 126 1.44 8.42 -23.82
C LYS A 126 0.83 8.07 -22.47
N GLU A 127 0.94 6.82 -22.05
CA GLU A 127 0.43 6.36 -20.75
C GLU A 127 1.18 7.04 -19.58
N TRP A 128 2.50 7.23 -19.68
CA TRP A 128 3.30 8.00 -18.72
C TRP A 128 2.85 9.46 -18.61
N ASP A 129 2.73 10.17 -19.74
CA ASP A 129 2.32 11.57 -19.76
C ASP A 129 0.91 11.76 -19.14
N ARG A 130 0.00 10.80 -19.35
CA ARG A 130 -1.31 10.76 -18.69
C ARG A 130 -1.21 10.50 -17.20
N ALA A 131 -0.40 9.53 -16.78
CA ALA A 131 -0.16 9.24 -15.37
C ALA A 131 0.33 10.50 -14.64
N VAL A 132 1.36 11.17 -15.18
CA VAL A 132 1.88 12.43 -14.62
C VAL A 132 0.78 13.49 -14.51
N THR A 133 0.03 13.72 -15.59
CA THR A 133 -1.04 14.73 -15.62
C THR A 133 -2.15 14.44 -14.60
N ASN A 134 -2.60 13.19 -14.53
CA ASN A 134 -3.72 12.82 -13.69
C ASN A 134 -3.31 12.65 -12.22
N ILE A 135 -2.12 12.15 -11.93
CA ILE A 135 -1.57 12.12 -10.57
C ILE A 135 -1.29 13.53 -10.06
N HIS A 136 -0.91 14.49 -10.90
CA HIS A 136 -0.85 15.89 -10.49
C HIS A 136 -2.21 16.42 -10.02
N LYS A 137 -3.31 16.09 -10.72
CA LYS A 137 -4.67 16.44 -10.28
C LYS A 137 -5.05 15.75 -8.97
N VAL A 138 -4.73 14.46 -8.82
CA VAL A 138 -4.94 13.73 -7.56
C VAL A 138 -4.14 14.36 -6.41
N SER A 139 -2.89 14.74 -6.66
CA SER A 139 -2.02 15.37 -5.67
C SER A 139 -2.59 16.72 -5.21
N LYS A 140 -3.14 17.51 -6.14
CA LYS A 140 -3.85 18.75 -5.81
C LYS A 140 -5.10 18.47 -4.96
N LEU A 141 -5.90 17.49 -5.35
CA LEU A 141 -7.12 17.09 -4.63
C LEU A 141 -6.83 16.65 -3.19
N ALA A 142 -5.76 15.88 -2.98
CA ALA A 142 -5.29 15.48 -1.65
C ALA A 142 -4.78 16.68 -0.85
N HIS A 143 -3.99 17.55 -1.48
CA HIS A 143 -3.40 18.71 -0.82
C HIS A 143 -4.43 19.73 -0.36
N GLU A 144 -5.48 19.98 -1.16
CA GLU A 144 -6.63 20.83 -0.77
C GLU A 144 -7.36 20.30 0.48
N ARG A 145 -7.21 19.00 0.78
CA ARG A 145 -7.72 18.33 1.98
C ARG A 145 -6.69 18.24 3.11
N ASN A 146 -5.51 18.83 2.97
CA ASN A 146 -4.36 18.66 3.88
C ASN A 146 -3.89 17.20 4.00
N LEU A 147 -4.02 16.43 2.92
CA LEU A 147 -3.58 15.05 2.81
C LEU A 147 -2.46 14.91 1.78
N GLU A 148 -1.76 13.78 1.85
CA GLU A 148 -0.78 13.34 0.86
C GLU A 148 -1.28 12.09 0.12
N ILE A 149 -0.56 11.68 -0.93
CA ILE A 149 -0.73 10.37 -1.55
C ILE A 149 0.61 9.62 -1.51
N ALA A 150 0.57 8.31 -1.28
CA ALA A 150 1.72 7.43 -1.34
C ALA A 150 1.59 6.51 -2.56
N LEU A 151 2.39 6.78 -3.60
CA LEU A 151 2.38 5.99 -4.83
C LEU A 151 3.22 4.73 -4.65
N GLU A 152 2.65 3.60 -5.05
CA GLU A 152 3.24 2.28 -4.87
C GLU A 152 3.77 1.69 -6.19
N PRO A 153 5.08 1.39 -6.33
CA PRO A 153 5.57 0.56 -7.42
C PRO A 153 5.18 -0.91 -7.21
N LEU A 154 4.70 -1.57 -8.27
CA LEU A 154 4.28 -2.97 -8.23
C LEU A 154 5.24 -3.88 -9.00
N ASN A 155 5.17 -5.18 -8.82
CA ASN A 155 5.94 -6.11 -9.65
C ASN A 155 5.43 -6.13 -11.12
N ARG A 156 6.24 -6.66 -12.03
CA ARG A 156 5.96 -6.71 -13.49
C ARG A 156 4.72 -7.52 -13.89
N PHE A 157 4.16 -8.32 -13.00
CA PHE A 157 2.91 -9.07 -13.24
C PHE A 157 1.68 -8.23 -12.89
N GLU A 158 1.88 -7.16 -12.13
CA GLU A 158 0.82 -6.29 -11.62
C GLU A 158 0.87 -4.88 -12.26
N SER A 159 2.01 -4.47 -12.80
CA SER A 159 2.14 -3.25 -13.61
C SER A 159 3.20 -3.38 -14.70
N ASP A 160 2.96 -2.77 -15.86
CA ASP A 160 3.88 -2.65 -17.00
C ASP A 160 4.59 -1.28 -17.05
N MET A 161 4.34 -0.41 -16.06
CA MET A 161 4.79 0.99 -16.07
C MET A 161 5.74 1.37 -14.93
N ILE A 162 5.34 1.16 -13.67
CA ILE A 162 6.09 1.58 -12.47
C ILE A 162 6.41 0.34 -11.65
N ASN A 163 7.68 -0.09 -11.68
CA ASN A 163 8.08 -1.36 -11.05
C ASN A 163 9.17 -1.22 -9.99
N THR A 164 9.93 -0.14 -10.03
CA THR A 164 11.06 0.09 -9.13
C THR A 164 10.90 1.39 -8.35
N ALA A 165 11.68 1.53 -7.29
CA ALA A 165 11.91 2.77 -6.55
C ALA A 165 12.38 3.89 -7.49
N GLU A 166 13.20 3.57 -8.50
CA GLU A 166 13.63 4.53 -9.52
C GLU A 166 12.45 5.03 -10.38
N ASP A 167 11.59 4.12 -10.83
CA ASP A 167 10.42 4.49 -11.64
C ASP A 167 9.45 5.39 -10.86
N VAL A 168 9.11 5.02 -9.62
CA VAL A 168 8.17 5.81 -8.82
C VAL A 168 8.77 7.16 -8.41
N LEU A 169 10.09 7.21 -8.16
CA LEU A 169 10.79 8.46 -7.91
C LEU A 169 10.75 9.37 -9.15
N ARG A 170 10.95 8.82 -10.35
CA ARG A 170 10.79 9.57 -11.61
C ARG A 170 9.37 10.12 -11.74
N LEU A 171 8.36 9.29 -11.50
CA LEU A 171 6.95 9.70 -11.57
C LEU A 171 6.67 10.86 -10.59
N VAL A 172 7.09 10.75 -9.34
CA VAL A 172 6.89 11.81 -8.33
C VAL A 172 7.60 13.10 -8.71
N ASN A 173 8.81 13.03 -9.28
CA ASN A 173 9.54 14.20 -9.75
C ASN A 173 8.84 14.86 -10.95
N ASP A 174 8.34 14.08 -11.91
CA ASP A 174 7.62 14.59 -13.09
C ASP A 174 6.27 15.20 -12.70
N VAL A 175 5.57 14.61 -11.73
CA VAL A 175 4.33 15.16 -11.14
C VAL A 175 4.58 16.50 -10.45
N ASN A 176 5.76 16.65 -9.84
CA ASN A 176 6.25 17.88 -9.21
C ASN A 176 5.21 18.55 -8.28
N HIS A 177 4.69 17.78 -7.33
CA HIS A 177 3.70 18.27 -6.36
C HIS A 177 4.08 17.83 -4.93
N PRO A 178 4.01 18.71 -3.90
CA PRO A 178 4.48 18.38 -2.55
C PRO A 178 3.71 17.23 -1.89
N ALA A 179 2.43 17.05 -2.24
CA ALA A 179 1.59 15.95 -1.76
C ALA A 179 1.87 14.58 -2.41
N ALA A 180 2.64 14.54 -3.51
CA ALA A 180 3.02 13.28 -4.14
C ALA A 180 4.20 12.66 -3.38
N LYS A 181 3.93 11.59 -2.63
CA LYS A 181 4.90 10.81 -1.84
C LYS A 181 4.96 9.38 -2.36
N ILE A 182 5.80 8.59 -1.71
CA ILE A 182 6.12 7.22 -2.13
C ILE A 182 5.80 6.26 -0.98
N MET A 183 5.23 5.12 -1.34
CA MET A 183 5.29 3.92 -0.52
C MET A 183 6.08 2.84 -1.25
N LEU A 184 6.61 1.88 -0.50
CA LEU A 184 7.25 0.69 -1.06
C LEU A 184 6.60 -0.54 -0.43
N ASP A 185 6.64 -1.66 -1.13
CA ASP A 185 6.28 -2.99 -0.61
C ASP A 185 7.49 -3.92 -0.75
N GLY A 186 7.81 -4.61 0.34
CA GLY A 186 8.87 -5.60 0.34
C GLY A 186 8.66 -6.78 -0.59
N PHE A 187 7.43 -7.20 -0.88
CA PHE A 187 7.18 -8.26 -1.86
C PHE A 187 7.51 -7.79 -3.29
N HIS A 188 7.04 -6.61 -3.69
CA HIS A 188 7.34 -6.04 -5.00
C HIS A 188 8.85 -5.79 -5.17
N MET A 189 9.50 -5.23 -4.15
CA MET A 189 10.95 -5.02 -4.18
C MET A 189 11.73 -6.33 -4.28
N ALA A 190 11.28 -7.42 -3.65
CA ALA A 190 11.97 -8.71 -3.74
C ALA A 190 12.03 -9.29 -5.17
N ILE A 191 11.16 -8.83 -6.08
CA ILE A 191 11.13 -9.23 -7.48
C ILE A 191 11.92 -8.24 -8.35
N GLU A 192 11.72 -6.94 -8.13
CA GLU A 192 12.15 -5.91 -9.07
C GLU A 192 13.47 -5.22 -8.68
N GLU A 193 13.77 -5.16 -7.38
CA GLU A 193 14.93 -4.44 -6.89
C GLU A 193 16.17 -5.32 -6.82
N ARG A 194 17.28 -4.78 -7.34
CA ARG A 194 18.60 -5.44 -7.20
C ARG A 194 19.16 -5.33 -5.79
N ASN A 195 18.80 -4.26 -5.08
CA ASN A 195 19.27 -3.97 -3.75
C ASN A 195 18.21 -3.15 -2.98
N ILE A 196 17.64 -3.77 -1.96
CA ILE A 196 16.55 -3.20 -1.17
C ILE A 196 16.99 -1.99 -0.34
N GLU A 197 18.20 -2.02 0.23
CA GLU A 197 18.72 -0.88 0.99
C GLU A 197 18.82 0.37 0.10
N LEU A 198 19.35 0.20 -1.13
CA LEU A 198 19.47 1.29 -2.10
C LEU A 198 18.10 1.76 -2.60
N ALA A 199 17.15 0.85 -2.83
CA ALA A 199 15.78 1.21 -3.22
C ALA A 199 15.14 2.13 -2.17
N ILE A 200 15.18 1.74 -0.89
CA ILE A 200 14.67 2.54 0.24
C ILE A 200 15.44 3.86 0.37
N THR A 201 16.78 3.82 0.30
CA THR A 201 17.62 5.01 0.47
C THR A 201 17.38 6.03 -0.66
N SER A 202 17.13 5.57 -1.88
CA SER A 202 16.96 6.45 -3.06
C SER A 202 15.69 7.31 -2.99
N VAL A 203 14.61 6.79 -2.42
CA VAL A 203 13.35 7.54 -2.25
C VAL A 203 13.43 8.52 -1.07
N GLY A 204 14.31 8.26 -0.11
CA GLY A 204 14.66 9.19 0.96
C GLY A 204 13.45 9.62 1.80
N GLY A 205 13.41 10.90 2.15
CA GLY A 205 12.31 11.49 2.93
C GLY A 205 10.95 11.57 2.21
N ARG A 206 10.84 11.06 0.98
CA ARG A 206 9.54 10.90 0.30
C ARG A 206 8.84 9.59 0.66
N LEU A 207 9.54 8.65 1.30
CA LEU A 207 8.96 7.40 1.80
C LEU A 207 8.11 7.68 3.04
N ILE A 208 6.79 7.52 2.92
CA ILE A 208 5.85 7.77 4.02
C ILE A 208 5.11 6.52 4.50
N HIS A 209 5.19 5.43 3.74
CA HIS A 209 4.58 4.15 4.09
C HIS A 209 5.41 2.98 3.56
N LEU A 210 5.41 1.86 4.29
CA LEU A 210 6.07 0.62 3.88
C LEU A 210 5.16 -0.56 4.17
N GLN A 211 4.82 -1.32 3.15
CA GLN A 211 4.24 -2.64 3.31
C GLN A 211 5.35 -3.70 3.34
N VAL A 212 5.13 -4.77 4.09
CA VAL A 212 6.05 -5.89 4.19
C VAL A 212 5.33 -7.23 4.21
N ALA A 213 5.90 -8.16 3.47
CA ALA A 213 5.71 -9.59 3.63
C ALA A 213 7.04 -10.29 3.35
N GLU A 214 7.10 -11.57 3.63
CA GLU A 214 8.21 -12.39 3.15
C GLU A 214 8.20 -12.50 1.62
N ASN A 215 9.32 -12.89 1.01
CA ASN A 215 9.50 -12.88 -0.45
C ASN A 215 8.45 -13.69 -1.24
N TYR A 216 7.74 -14.60 -0.57
CA TYR A 216 6.64 -15.41 -1.12
C TYR A 216 5.26 -14.97 -0.62
N ARG A 217 5.12 -13.71 -0.18
CA ARG A 217 3.97 -13.13 0.55
C ARG A 217 3.62 -13.84 1.87
N GLY A 218 4.55 -14.61 2.43
CA GLY A 218 4.39 -15.33 3.70
C GLY A 218 4.72 -14.47 4.92
N THR A 219 4.72 -15.11 6.10
CA THR A 219 5.03 -14.48 7.38
C THR A 219 6.44 -13.84 7.35
N PRO A 220 6.59 -12.55 7.71
CA PRO A 220 7.91 -11.93 7.81
C PRO A 220 8.91 -12.77 8.62
N GLY A 221 10.10 -13.01 8.05
CA GLY A 221 11.20 -13.71 8.73
C GLY A 221 11.29 -15.21 8.43
N THR A 222 10.39 -15.76 7.62
CA THR A 222 10.35 -17.19 7.29
C THR A 222 10.84 -17.52 5.87
N GLY A 223 11.59 -16.62 5.24
CA GLY A 223 12.04 -16.77 3.85
C GLY A 223 13.39 -16.14 3.55
N GLN A 224 13.49 -15.54 2.35
CA GLN A 224 14.73 -15.07 1.75
C GLN A 224 14.82 -13.54 1.67
N THR A 225 13.81 -12.81 2.13
CA THR A 225 13.83 -11.35 2.20
C THR A 225 15.07 -10.89 3.00
N PRO A 226 15.90 -9.98 2.44
CA PRO A 226 17.10 -9.49 3.13
C PRO A 226 16.74 -8.43 4.18
N TRP A 227 16.14 -8.86 5.29
CA TRP A 227 15.62 -8.01 6.36
C TRP A 227 16.65 -7.05 6.98
N ASN A 228 17.94 -7.42 6.99
CA ASN A 228 19.01 -6.52 7.41
C ASN A 228 19.17 -5.32 6.47
N SER A 229 19.03 -5.53 5.16
CA SER A 229 19.07 -4.44 4.16
C SER A 229 17.84 -3.53 4.26
N PHE A 230 16.66 -4.06 4.58
CA PHE A 230 15.48 -3.24 4.93
C PHE A 230 15.81 -2.31 6.10
N LYS A 231 16.27 -2.89 7.21
CA LYS A 231 16.60 -2.13 8.42
C LYS A 231 17.65 -1.05 8.14
N GLN A 232 18.70 -1.38 7.38
CA GLN A 232 19.73 -0.42 6.99
C GLN A 232 19.17 0.72 6.14
N GLY A 233 18.37 0.41 5.11
CA GLY A 233 17.73 1.43 4.27
C GLY A 233 16.82 2.36 5.08
N LEU A 234 16.01 1.80 5.97
CA LEU A 234 15.12 2.58 6.85
C LEU A 234 15.89 3.47 7.83
N ASN A 235 17.01 2.99 8.37
CA ASN A 235 17.92 3.79 9.19
C ASN A 235 18.55 4.94 8.39
N ASN A 236 19.02 4.67 7.17
CA ASN A 236 19.67 5.68 6.32
C ASN A 236 18.73 6.86 6.01
N VAL A 237 17.43 6.62 5.91
CA VAL A 237 16.42 7.66 5.67
C VAL A 237 15.74 8.16 6.94
N ASN A 238 16.15 7.67 8.12
CA ASN A 238 15.52 7.96 9.42
C ASN A 238 13.99 7.80 9.35
N TYR A 239 13.53 6.65 8.86
CA TYR A 239 12.12 6.38 8.65
C TYR A 239 11.33 6.40 9.96
N LYS A 240 10.16 7.06 9.94
CA LYS A 240 9.26 7.22 11.11
C LYS A 240 7.80 6.90 10.80
N GLY A 241 7.55 6.32 9.64
CA GLY A 241 6.20 5.98 9.20
C GLY A 241 5.74 4.64 9.77
N VAL A 242 4.75 4.07 9.11
CA VAL A 242 4.16 2.76 9.46
C VAL A 242 4.84 1.67 8.65
N ILE A 243 5.08 0.52 9.29
CA ILE A 243 5.48 -0.71 8.62
C ILE A 243 4.31 -1.67 8.75
N SER A 244 3.61 -1.91 7.66
CA SER A 244 2.37 -2.66 7.63
C SER A 244 2.59 -4.05 7.06
N ILE A 245 2.16 -5.09 7.78
CA ILE A 245 2.13 -6.44 7.22
C ILE A 245 0.99 -6.51 6.22
N GLU A 246 1.31 -6.77 4.96
CA GLU A 246 0.33 -7.01 3.90
C GLU A 246 0.49 -8.41 3.34
N SER A 247 -0.52 -9.25 3.54
CA SER A 247 -0.66 -10.53 2.85
C SER A 247 -2.14 -10.85 2.71
N PHE A 248 -2.46 -11.98 2.10
CA PHE A 248 -3.80 -12.25 1.60
C PHE A 248 -4.27 -13.63 2.02
N THR A 249 -5.55 -13.71 2.38
CA THR A 249 -6.20 -15.01 2.58
C THR A 249 -6.52 -15.67 1.22
N PRO A 250 -6.20 -16.97 1.02
CA PRO A 250 -6.65 -17.71 -0.16
C PRO A 250 -8.14 -18.09 -0.08
N GLU A 251 -8.80 -17.87 1.06
CA GLU A 251 -10.21 -18.23 1.26
C GLU A 251 -11.18 -17.36 0.44
N VAL A 252 -10.74 -16.16 0.05
CA VAL A 252 -11.48 -15.27 -0.84
C VAL A 252 -10.98 -15.45 -2.27
N LYS A 253 -11.76 -16.13 -3.11
CA LYS A 253 -11.36 -16.51 -4.48
C LYS A 253 -10.96 -15.33 -5.36
N GLU A 254 -11.70 -14.22 -5.27
CA GLU A 254 -11.44 -13.03 -6.09
C GLU A 254 -10.09 -12.39 -5.73
N LEU A 255 -9.82 -12.24 -4.42
CA LEU A 255 -8.56 -11.76 -3.89
C LEU A 255 -7.40 -12.70 -4.27
N ALA A 256 -7.57 -13.99 -4.01
CA ALA A 256 -6.61 -15.04 -4.36
C ALA A 256 -6.24 -15.02 -5.85
N GLY A 257 -7.24 -14.79 -6.73
CA GLY A 257 -7.08 -14.64 -8.16
C GLY A 257 -6.27 -13.41 -8.55
N ALA A 258 -6.53 -12.28 -7.91
CA ALA A 258 -5.85 -11.02 -8.19
C ALA A 258 -4.37 -11.04 -7.80
N VAL A 259 -4.03 -11.68 -6.67
CA VAL A 259 -2.65 -11.69 -6.11
C VAL A 259 -1.94 -13.04 -6.23
N CYS A 260 -2.51 -13.98 -6.96
CA CYS A 260 -1.97 -15.33 -7.19
C CYS A 260 -1.68 -16.15 -5.92
N ILE A 261 -2.52 -16.05 -4.88
CA ILE A 261 -2.35 -16.79 -3.61
C ILE A 261 -3.27 -18.01 -3.58
N TRP A 262 -2.74 -19.16 -4.01
CA TRP A 262 -3.54 -20.37 -4.25
C TRP A 262 -3.62 -21.36 -3.09
N LYS A 263 -2.88 -21.11 -2.01
CA LYS A 263 -2.79 -22.01 -0.84
C LYS A 263 -2.56 -21.20 0.41
N ASN A 264 -2.86 -21.81 1.56
CA ASN A 264 -2.47 -21.25 2.85
C ASN A 264 -0.94 -21.17 2.95
N LEU A 265 -0.42 -20.00 3.31
CA LEU A 265 1.01 -19.74 3.50
C LEU A 265 1.44 -19.85 4.97
N ALA A 266 0.48 -19.95 5.89
CA ALA A 266 0.67 -20.17 7.32
C ALA A 266 -0.43 -21.10 7.87
N PRO A 267 -0.23 -21.72 9.04
CA PRO A 267 -1.27 -22.53 9.69
C PRO A 267 -2.55 -21.76 10.01
N SER A 268 -2.45 -20.45 10.28
CA SER A 268 -3.57 -19.53 10.45
C SER A 268 -3.16 -18.09 10.14
N GLN A 269 -4.14 -17.24 9.78
CA GLN A 269 -3.91 -15.82 9.53
C GLN A 269 -3.58 -15.03 10.82
N ASP A 270 -4.14 -15.45 11.96
CA ASP A 270 -3.80 -14.86 13.25
C ASP A 270 -2.36 -15.17 13.67
N GLY A 271 -1.90 -16.42 13.46
CA GLY A 271 -0.51 -16.82 13.70
C GLY A 271 0.45 -16.10 12.76
N PHE A 272 0.09 -15.96 11.49
CA PHE A 272 0.83 -15.14 10.52
C PHE A 272 1.07 -13.73 11.07
N ALA A 273 0.00 -13.04 11.48
CA ALA A 273 0.08 -11.68 11.96
C ALA A 273 0.95 -11.55 13.22
N GLN A 274 0.75 -12.45 14.19
CA GLN A 274 1.48 -12.44 15.47
C GLN A 274 2.97 -12.72 15.30
N ASP A 275 3.31 -13.78 14.56
CA ASP A 275 4.70 -14.18 14.34
C ASP A 275 5.45 -13.13 13.51
N GLY A 276 4.80 -12.59 12.48
CA GLY A 276 5.33 -11.50 11.68
C GLY A 276 5.59 -10.24 12.50
N LEU A 277 4.65 -9.82 13.34
CA LEU A 277 4.82 -8.67 14.22
C LEU A 277 5.96 -8.89 15.23
N HIS A 278 6.05 -10.09 15.81
CA HIS A 278 7.12 -10.43 16.75
C HIS A 278 8.49 -10.33 16.07
N PHE A 279 8.62 -10.89 14.87
CA PHE A 279 9.84 -10.81 14.08
C PHE A 279 10.23 -9.36 13.78
N LEU A 280 9.30 -8.55 13.27
CA LEU A 280 9.57 -7.15 12.90
C LEU A 280 9.97 -6.29 14.10
N ARG A 281 9.31 -6.48 15.25
CA ARG A 281 9.68 -5.80 16.50
C ARG A 281 11.09 -6.13 16.94
N LYS A 282 11.46 -7.41 16.91
CA LYS A 282 12.83 -7.84 17.24
C LYS A 282 13.83 -7.21 16.27
N LEU A 283 13.58 -7.34 14.97
CA LEU A 283 14.46 -6.80 13.93
C LEU A 283 14.75 -5.30 14.10
N LEU A 284 13.73 -4.49 14.39
CA LEU A 284 13.83 -3.03 14.35
C LEU A 284 14.12 -2.37 15.71
N ASN A 285 13.92 -3.09 16.81
CA ASN A 285 14.26 -2.61 18.15
C ASN A 285 15.67 -3.02 18.62
N ASP A 286 16.23 -4.11 18.06
CA ASP A 286 17.64 -4.50 18.25
C ASP A 286 18.59 -3.52 17.54
#